data_AF-A0A0R1XXZ8-F1
#
_entry.id   AF-A0A0R1XXZ8-F1
#
_cell.length_a   1.000
_cell.length_b   1.000
_cell.length_c   1.000
_cell.angle_alpha   90.00
_cell.angle_beta   90.00
_cell.angle_gamma   90.00
#
_symmetry.space_group_name_H-M   'P 1'
#
loop_
_entity.id
_entity.type
_entity.pdbx_description
1 polymer ?
#
loop_
_entity_poly.entity_id
_entity_poly.type
_entity_poly.pdbx_seq_one_letter_code
_entity_poly.pdbx_strand_id
1 'polypeptide(L)'
;MLLIIGIPGIFVDIMGIQFLRNKWLRLIAGNTFGDASKSETDRVRKPVGIFCIIIGFFMVVIGVVGWLGHLDDLIRLTSFL
;
A
#
# COMPACT_ATOMS: atom_id res chain seq x y z
N MET A 1 8.48 15.46 -7.39
CA MET A 1 7.84 15.29 -6.05
C MET A 1 6.87 14.10 -5.97
N LEU A 2 6.26 13.63 -7.06
CA LEU A 2 5.18 12.64 -7.03
C LEU A 2 5.62 11.17 -6.83
N LEU A 3 6.89 10.83 -7.08
CA LEU A 3 7.48 9.54 -6.66
C LEU A 3 7.46 9.33 -5.14
N ILE A 4 7.44 10.43 -4.36
CA ILE A 4 7.34 10.40 -2.90
C ILE A 4 5.98 9.85 -2.44
N ILE A 5 4.95 9.87 -3.29
CA ILE A 5 3.61 9.33 -2.97
C ILE A 5 3.51 7.85 -3.37
N GLY A 6 4.15 7.46 -4.48
CA GLY A 6 4.14 6.07 -4.94
C GLY A 6 4.88 5.12 -4.00
N ILE A 7 6.04 5.53 -3.46
CA ILE A 7 6.85 4.68 -2.56
C ILE A 7 6.08 4.29 -1.26
N PRO A 8 5.44 5.22 -0.54
CA PRO A 8 4.53 4.90 0.56
C PRO A 8 3.36 4.02 0.14
N GLY A 9 2.81 4.22 -1.06
CA GLY A 9 1.73 3.37 -1.60
C GLY A 9 2.13 1.90 -1.66
N ILE A 10 3.32 1.61 -2.20
CA ILE A 10 3.89 0.25 -2.24
C ILE A 10 4.05 -0.32 -0.83
N PHE A 11 4.50 0.49 0.13
CA PHE A 11 4.65 0.05 1.51
C PHE A 11 3.29 -0.31 2.14
N VAL A 12 2.25 0.48 1.89
CA VAL A 12 0.88 0.23 2.37
C VAL A 12 0.28 -1.04 1.72
N ASP A 13 0.58 -1.31 0.44
CA ASP A 13 0.18 -2.56 -0.22
C ASP A 13 0.86 -3.78 0.41
N ILE A 14 2.18 -3.69 0.66
CA ILE A 14 2.93 -4.75 1.34
C ILE A 14 2.33 -5.01 2.73
N MET A 15 2.01 -3.95 3.47
CA MET A 15 1.33 -4.04 4.76
C MET A 15 -0.02 -4.77 4.62
N GLY A 16 -0.87 -4.37 3.68
CA GLY A 16 -2.17 -4.99 3.44
C GLY A 16 -2.07 -6.47 3.10
N ILE A 17 -1.14 -6.85 2.22
CA ILE A 17 -0.86 -8.25 1.87
C ILE A 17 -0.38 -9.04 3.10
N GLN A 18 0.50 -8.46 3.92
CA GLN A 18 1.04 -9.13 5.09
C GLN A 18 -0.01 -9.28 6.21
N PHE A 19 -0.94 -8.33 6.33
CA PHE A 19 -2.16 -8.48 7.10
C PHE A 19 -3.00 -9.64 6.55
N LEU A 20 -3.28 -9.68 5.25
CA LEU A 20 -3.98 -10.80 4.59
C LEU A 20 -3.24 -12.14 4.65
N ARG A 21 -1.99 -12.22 5.10
CA ARG A 21 -1.23 -13.47 5.33
C ARG A 21 -1.15 -13.90 6.80
N ASN A 22 -1.73 -13.14 7.73
CA ASN A 22 -1.72 -13.41 9.18
C ASN A 22 -0.33 -13.39 9.82
N LYS A 23 0.72 -13.07 9.05
CA LYS A 23 2.09 -13.03 9.56
C LYS A 23 2.27 -11.84 10.49
N TRP A 24 1.68 -10.70 10.16
CA TRP A 24 1.83 -9.46 10.93
C TRP A 24 0.87 -9.37 12.11
N LEU A 25 -0.37 -9.83 11.97
CA LEU A 25 -1.27 -9.98 13.12
C LEU A 25 -0.67 -10.87 14.21
N ARG A 26 0.06 -11.93 13.82
CA ARG A 26 0.82 -12.77 14.76
C ARG A 26 1.99 -12.09 15.43
N LEU A 27 2.63 -11.13 14.76
CA LEU A 27 3.72 -10.35 15.35
C LEU A 27 3.19 -9.26 16.28
N ILE A 28 2.11 -8.57 15.88
CA ILE A 28 1.51 -7.46 16.65
C ILE A 28 0.77 -7.98 17.88
N ALA A 29 0.09 -9.12 17.78
CA ALA A 29 -0.61 -9.73 18.91
C ALA A 29 0.34 -10.38 19.94
N GLY A 30 1.65 -10.48 19.66
CA GLY A 30 2.65 -10.93 20.65
C GLY A 30 2.27 -12.22 21.38
N ASN A 31 2.45 -12.22 22.71
CA ASN A 31 2.08 -13.35 23.60
C ASN A 31 0.56 -13.49 23.82
N THR A 32 -0.26 -12.59 23.25
CA THR A 32 -1.72 -12.52 23.36
C THR A 32 -2.42 -13.34 22.26
N PHE A 33 -1.66 -14.11 21.47
CA PHE A 33 -2.15 -14.92 20.35
C PHE A 33 -3.16 -16.02 20.76
N GLY A 34 -3.35 -16.24 22.07
CA GLY A 34 -4.35 -17.15 22.63
C GLY A 34 -5.67 -16.48 23.07
N ASP A 35 -5.70 -15.16 23.27
CA ASP A 35 -6.86 -14.48 23.86
C ASP A 35 -7.90 -14.03 22.83
N ALA A 36 -7.49 -13.81 21.58
CA ALA A 36 -8.40 -13.43 20.51
C ALA A 36 -8.87 -14.67 19.73
N SER A 37 -10.19 -14.86 19.64
CA SER A 37 -10.80 -15.89 18.79
C SER A 37 -10.30 -15.77 17.35
N LYS A 38 -9.87 -16.89 16.74
CA LYS A 38 -9.48 -16.93 15.31
C LYS A 38 -10.56 -16.31 14.41
N SER A 39 -11.83 -16.47 14.78
CA SER A 39 -12.94 -15.91 14.00
C SER A 39 -13.00 -14.38 14.05
N GLU A 40 -12.67 -13.78 15.20
CA GLU A 40 -12.66 -12.32 15.35
C GLU A 40 -11.44 -11.71 14.65
N THR A 41 -10.30 -12.38 14.76
CA THR A 41 -9.06 -11.97 14.08
C THR A 41 -9.24 -11.99 12.56
N ASP A 42 -9.82 -13.06 12.00
CA ASP A 42 -10.05 -13.15 10.55
C ASP A 42 -11.15 -12.18 10.07
N ARG A 43 -12.11 -11.82 10.92
CA ARG A 43 -13.16 -10.84 10.61
C ARG A 43 -12.60 -9.42 10.46
N VAL A 44 -11.57 -9.05 11.22
CA VAL A 44 -10.94 -7.72 11.15
C VAL A 44 -9.81 -7.70 10.11
N ARG A 45 -9.03 -8.78 10.01
CA ARG A 45 -7.90 -8.89 9.10
C ARG A 45 -8.26 -8.67 7.64
N LYS A 46 -9.31 -9.35 7.17
CA LYS A 46 -9.72 -9.30 5.76
C LYS A 46 -10.10 -7.88 5.31
N PRO A 47 -11.06 -7.18 5.96
CA PRO A 47 -11.44 -5.84 5.55
C PRO A 47 -10.29 -4.85 5.69
N VAL A 48 -9.50 -4.92 6.78
CA VAL A 48 -8.36 -4.01 6.97
C VAL A 48 -7.27 -4.23 5.91
N GLY A 49 -6.93 -5.50 5.62
CA GLY A 49 -5.94 -5.82 4.60
C GLY A 49 -6.37 -5.40 3.19
N ILE A 50 -7.64 -5.62 2.83
CA ILE A 50 -8.22 -5.18 1.55
C ILE A 50 -8.20 -3.65 1.46
N PHE A 51 -8.59 -2.95 2.53
CA PHE A 51 -8.62 -1.49 2.56
C PHE A 51 -7.22 -0.88 2.38
N CYS A 52 -6.20 -1.45 3.05
CA CYS A 52 -4.81 -1.07 2.82
C CYS A 52 -4.39 -1.25 1.36
N ILE A 53 -4.71 -2.39 0.74
CA ILE A 53 -4.35 -2.64 -0.68
C ILE A 53 -5.05 -1.64 -1.62
N ILE A 54 -6.31 -1.30 -1.35
CA ILE A 54 -7.02 -0.32 -2.18
C ILE A 54 -6.36 1.05 -2.09
N ILE A 55 -6.05 1.51 -0.88
CA ILE A 55 -5.40 2.81 -0.67
C ILE A 55 -3.99 2.83 -1.27
N GLY A 56 -3.20 1.79 -1.01
CA GLY A 56 -1.83 1.69 -1.53
C GLY A 56 -1.82 1.69 -3.06
N PHE A 57 -2.72 0.91 -3.67
CA PHE A 57 -2.90 0.91 -5.13
C PHE A 57 -3.20 2.31 -5.69
N PHE A 58 -4.16 3.05 -5.11
CA PHE A 58 -4.46 4.41 -5.57
C PHE A 58 -3.26 5.36 -5.42
N MET A 59 -2.51 5.26 -4.31
CA MET A 59 -1.30 6.05 -4.12
C MET A 59 -0.23 5.74 -5.17
N VAL A 60 -0.05 4.46 -5.51
CA VAL A 60 0.87 4.03 -6.57
C VAL A 60 0.43 4.59 -7.92
N VAL A 61 -0.86 4.45 -8.28
CA VAL A 61 -1.41 4.95 -9.54
C VAL A 61 -1.20 6.46 -9.67
N ILE A 62 -1.53 7.23 -8.63
CA ILE A 62 -1.34 8.70 -8.62
C ILE A 62 0.15 9.04 -8.77
N GLY A 63 1.03 8.33 -8.07
CA GLY A 63 2.47 8.52 -8.18
C GLY A 63 3.01 8.27 -9.60
N VAL A 64 2.54 7.19 -10.25
CA VAL A 64 2.95 6.82 -11.61
C VAL A 64 2.40 7.79 -12.65
N VAL A 65 1.11 8.12 -12.60
CA VAL A 65 0.49 9.09 -13.52
C VAL A 65 1.17 10.45 -13.40
N GLY A 66 1.44 10.89 -12.18
CA GLY A 66 2.17 12.11 -11.91
C GLY A 66 3.60 12.11 -12.45
N TRP A 67 4.29 10.98 -12.39
CA TRP A 67 5.63 10.82 -12.97
C TRP A 67 5.61 10.87 -14.49
N LEU A 68 4.67 10.15 -15.13
CA LEU A 68 4.53 10.12 -16.59
C LEU A 68 4.22 11.52 -17.15
N GLY A 69 3.30 12.27 -16.53
CA GLY A 69 3.01 13.64 -16.96
C GLY A 69 4.23 14.56 -16.89
N HIS A 70 5.04 14.44 -15.82
CA HIS A 70 6.27 15.22 -15.71
C HIS A 70 7.33 14.84 -16.75
N LEU A 71 7.40 13.55 -17.12
CA LEU A 71 8.29 13.07 -18.17
C LEU A 71 7.88 13.64 -19.54
N ASP A 72 6.59 13.65 -19.85
CA ASP A 72 6.05 14.20 -21.10
C ASP A 72 6.37 15.70 -21.24
N ASP A 73 6.22 16.47 -20.16
CA ASP A 73 6.57 17.89 -20.14
C ASP A 73 8.07 18.14 -20.39
N LEU A 74 8.94 17.31 -19.78
CA LEU A 74 10.39 17.40 -19.97
C LEU A 74 10.79 17.10 -21.41
N ILE A 75 10.23 16.02 -21.98
CA ILE A 75 10.48 15.63 -23.38
C ILE A 75 10.07 16.76 -24.33
N ARG A 76 8.89 17.34 -24.12
CA ARG A 76 8.42 18.49 -24.90
C ARG A 76 9.41 19.65 -24.81
N LEU A 77 9.85 20.03 -23.62
CA LEU A 77 10.81 21.12 -23.44
C LEU A 77 12.12 20.87 -24.20
N THR A 78 12.65 19.65 -24.15
CA THR A 78 13.89 19.28 -24.86
C THR A 78 13.72 19.19 -26.38
N SER A 79 12.50 18.95 -26.88
CA SER A 79 12.24 18.91 -28.32
C SER A 79 12.12 20.30 -28.98
N PHE A 80 12.03 21.36 -28.17
CA PHE A 80 11.99 22.76 -28.65
C PHE A 80 13.35 23.47 -28.59
N LEU A 81 14.39 22.82 -28.04
CA LEU A 81 15.78 23.30 -27.97
C LEU A 81 16.65 22.62 -29.03
#